data_AF-A0A9D8WC37-F1
#
_entry.id   AF-A0A9D8WC37-F1
#
_cell.length_a   1.000
_cell.length_b   1.000
_cell.length_c   1.000
_cell.angle_alpha   90.00
_cell.angle_beta   90.00
_cell.angle_gamma   90.00
#
_symmetry.space_group_name_H-M   'P 1'
#
loop_
_entity.id
_entity.type
_entity.pdbx_description
1 polymer ?
#
loop_
_entity_poly.entity_id
_entity_poly.type
_entity_poly.pdbx_seq_one_letter_code
_entity_poly.pdbx_strand_id
1 'polypeptide(L)'
;MAKAQFHKNQRVYVRPVGTWATIERIVPQWVKDMDEPLRIHYDVGLGREFAAKELETEEVATLSHLDPEMEEWHVVRVANKWRSAEECPNHPVPGTHPVVVTGSHDGGGWRVPGVEYDMTPDRVELQAKVIAAAPKMMVLLNRLADYARHNPENLPDDVMTLARDADGIVSSIMGPAE
;
A
#
# COMPACT_ATOMS: atom_id res chain seq x y z
N MET A 1 -1.60 20.07 19.02
CA MET A 1 -0.28 20.26 19.65
C MET A 1 0.56 19.04 19.34
N ALA A 2 1.84 19.20 18.98
CA ALA A 2 2.64 18.10 18.43
C ALA A 2 3.53 17.47 19.51
N LYS A 3 3.41 16.15 19.70
CA LYS A 3 4.33 15.35 20.51
C LYS A 3 5.28 14.57 19.61
N ALA A 4 6.51 14.35 20.08
CA ALA A 4 7.47 13.54 19.36
C ALA A 4 6.96 12.09 19.32
N GLN A 5 6.90 11.53 18.12
CA GLN A 5 6.50 10.15 17.85
C GLN A 5 7.72 9.22 17.85
N PHE A 6 8.90 9.75 17.55
CA PHE A 6 10.16 9.01 17.52
C PHE A 6 11.18 9.64 18.48
N HIS A 7 12.12 8.82 18.94
CA HIS A 7 13.14 9.21 19.91
C HIS A 7 14.52 9.28 19.25
N LYS A 8 15.43 10.07 19.84
CA LYS A 8 16.83 10.09 19.39
C LYS A 8 17.44 8.69 19.48
N ASN A 9 18.26 8.33 18.49
CA ASN A 9 18.88 7.02 18.29
C ASN A 9 17.91 5.88 17.98
N GLN A 10 16.63 6.17 17.72
CA GLN A 10 15.69 5.17 17.23
C GLN A 10 15.95 4.88 15.76
N ARG A 11 16.01 3.60 15.37
CA ARG A 11 16.08 3.19 13.98
C ARG A 11 14.68 3.31 13.34
N VAL A 12 14.61 3.93 12.17
CA VAL A 12 13.38 4.17 11.42
C VAL A 12 13.56 3.91 9.94
N TYR A 13 12.50 3.50 9.27
CA TYR A 13 12.45 3.42 7.81
C TYR A 13 12.01 4.77 7.22
N VAL A 14 12.75 5.29 6.25
CA VAL A 14 12.53 6.61 5.64
C VAL A 14 11.83 6.43 4.30
N ARG A 15 10.49 6.56 4.27
CA ARG A 15 9.67 6.23 3.10
C ARG A 15 10.09 6.92 1.80
N PRO A 16 10.33 8.25 1.75
CA PRO A 16 10.68 8.93 0.51
C PRO A 16 12.05 8.53 -0.07
N VAL A 17 12.91 7.91 0.74
CA VAL A 17 14.29 7.52 0.35
C VAL A 17 14.42 6.01 0.20
N GLY A 18 13.50 5.23 0.80
CA GLY A 18 13.50 3.78 0.72
C GLY A 18 14.59 3.09 1.54
N THR A 19 15.11 3.73 2.60
CA THR A 19 16.23 3.21 3.39
C THR A 19 16.00 3.30 4.90
N TRP A 20 16.77 2.53 5.65
CA TRP A 20 16.84 2.63 7.11
C TRP A 20 17.81 3.72 7.52
N ALA A 21 17.40 4.52 8.50
CA ALA A 21 18.25 5.53 9.12
C ALA A 21 18.00 5.58 10.62
N THR A 22 18.85 6.31 11.33
CA THR A 22 18.73 6.53 12.77
C THR A 22 18.31 7.98 13.01
N ILE A 23 17.34 8.20 13.89
CA ILE A 23 16.99 9.56 14.32
C ILE A 23 18.21 10.19 15.01
N GLU A 24 18.83 11.18 14.39
CA GLU A 24 19.95 11.90 14.97
C GLU A 24 19.46 13.01 15.91
N ARG A 25 18.39 13.70 15.52
CA ARG A 25 17.85 14.84 16.25
C ARG A 25 16.36 15.01 16.04
N ILE A 26 15.67 15.40 17.12
CA ILE A 26 14.27 15.83 17.10
C ILE A 26 14.27 17.36 16.94
N VAL A 27 13.61 17.87 15.90
CA VAL A 27 13.58 19.29 15.53
C VAL A 27 12.19 19.87 15.78
N PRO A 28 11.93 20.48 16.95
CA PRO A 28 10.67 21.13 17.24
C PRO A 28 10.58 22.49 16.54
N GLN A 29 9.45 22.75 15.88
CA GLN A 29 9.10 24.03 15.27
C GLN A 29 8.20 24.83 16.22
N TRP A 30 8.68 26.00 16.64
CA TRP A 30 8.00 26.88 17.58
C TRP A 30 7.29 28.03 16.88
N VAL A 31 6.20 28.49 17.49
CA VAL A 31 5.50 29.72 17.10
C VAL A 31 5.49 30.63 18.33
N LYS A 32 5.53 31.95 18.09
CA LYS A 32 5.50 32.96 19.15
C LYS A 32 4.24 32.80 20.01
N ASP A 33 4.38 32.99 21.32
CA ASP A 33 3.31 32.94 22.32
C ASP A 33 2.63 31.56 22.51
N MET A 34 3.34 30.46 22.20
CA MET A 34 2.93 29.10 22.53
C MET A 34 3.93 28.39 23.46
N ASP A 35 3.41 27.69 24.48
CA ASP A 35 4.20 26.91 25.45
C ASP A 35 4.64 25.54 24.91
N GLU A 36 4.11 25.11 23.76
CA GLU A 36 4.41 23.83 23.12
C GLU A 36 4.69 23.98 21.61
N PRO A 37 5.50 23.09 21.01
CA PRO A 37 5.83 23.18 19.58
C PRO A 37 4.63 22.89 18.68
N LEU A 38 4.54 23.63 17.56
CA LEU A 38 3.49 23.47 16.56
C LEU A 38 3.65 22.18 15.77
N ARG A 39 4.91 21.86 15.40
CA ARG A 39 5.28 20.68 14.61
C ARG A 39 6.61 20.13 15.11
N ILE A 40 6.83 18.85 14.85
CA ILE A 40 8.09 18.18 15.13
C ILE A 40 8.54 17.49 13.86
N HIS A 41 9.75 17.81 13.43
CA HIS A 41 10.46 17.10 12.37
C HIS A 41 11.61 16.29 12.98
N TYR A 42 12.20 15.43 12.17
CA TYR A 42 13.30 14.56 12.57
C TYR A 42 14.42 14.68 11.55
N ASP A 43 15.62 14.82 12.08
CA ASP A 43 16.86 14.74 11.32
C ASP A 43 17.38 13.31 11.40
N VAL A 44 17.71 12.75 10.24
CA VAL A 44 18.17 11.37 10.07
C VAL A 44 19.46 11.28 9.26
N GLY A 45 20.15 12.41 9.05
CA GLY A 45 21.43 12.45 8.33
C GLY A 45 21.31 12.35 6.80
N LEU A 46 20.11 12.47 6.23
CA LEU A 46 19.84 12.36 4.77
C LEU A 46 19.67 13.71 4.07
N GLY A 47 20.25 14.78 4.63
CA GLY A 47 20.32 16.10 3.99
C GLY A 47 19.04 16.96 4.05
N ARG A 48 17.97 16.47 4.70
CA ARG A 48 16.79 17.27 5.08
C ARG A 48 16.11 16.73 6.33
N GLU A 49 15.21 17.53 6.87
CA GLU A 49 14.31 17.12 7.95
C GLU A 49 13.07 16.41 7.39
N PHE A 50 12.57 15.43 8.14
CA PHE A 50 11.42 14.60 7.77
C PHE A 50 10.29 14.78 8.78
N ALA A 51 9.04 14.80 8.30
CA ALA A 51 7.88 14.77 9.16
C ALA A 51 7.66 13.34 9.72
N ALA A 52 6.95 13.22 10.85
CA ALA A 52 6.65 11.91 11.45
C ALA A 52 5.96 10.96 10.46
N LYS A 53 5.10 11.49 9.60
CA LYS A 53 4.43 10.69 8.56
C LYS A 53 5.40 10.12 7.53
N GLU A 54 6.60 10.64 7.36
CA GLU A 54 7.56 10.12 6.37
C GLU A 54 8.43 9.00 6.93
N LEU A 55 8.25 8.65 8.21
CA LEU A 55 9.08 7.71 8.96
C LEU A 55 8.21 6.58 9.53
N GLU A 56 8.77 5.38 9.58
CA GLU A 56 8.11 4.21 10.16
C GLU A 56 9.02 3.52 11.17
N THR A 57 8.44 2.94 12.23
CA THR A 57 9.21 2.16 13.20
C THR A 57 9.63 0.83 12.60
N GLU A 58 10.60 0.16 13.22
CA GLU A 58 11.06 -1.15 12.74
C GLU A 58 9.92 -2.19 12.72
N GLU A 59 9.06 -2.20 13.74
CA GLU A 59 7.86 -3.04 13.81
C GLU A 59 6.81 -2.69 12.74
N VAL A 60 6.58 -1.39 12.48
CA VAL A 60 5.61 -0.99 11.46
C VAL A 60 6.15 -1.27 10.07
N ALA A 61 7.42 -0.97 9.79
CA ALA A 61 8.07 -1.21 8.50
C ALA A 61 8.21 -2.71 8.17
N THR A 62 8.58 -3.54 9.15
CA THR A 62 8.62 -5.02 8.98
C THR A 62 7.26 -5.60 8.66
N LEU A 63 6.19 -4.97 9.16
CA LEU A 63 4.84 -5.26 8.71
C LEU A 63 4.65 -4.63 7.31
N SER A 64 4.79 -3.33 7.11
CA SER A 64 4.39 -2.52 5.94
C SER A 64 5.28 -2.61 4.70
N HIS A 65 5.99 -3.71 4.44
CA HIS A 65 6.76 -3.89 3.20
C HIS A 65 5.88 -4.06 1.92
N LEU A 66 4.85 -3.23 1.75
CA LEU A 66 4.41 -2.83 0.43
C LEU A 66 5.45 -1.86 -0.10
N ASP A 67 5.99 -2.14 -1.28
CA ASP A 67 6.67 -1.11 -2.05
C ASP A 67 5.74 0.12 -2.15
N PRO A 68 6.18 1.35 -1.84
CA PRO A 68 5.36 2.55 -2.04
C PRO A 68 4.71 2.63 -3.43
N GLU A 69 5.38 2.16 -4.48
CA GLU A 69 4.81 2.08 -5.84
C GLU A 69 3.65 1.07 -5.93
N MET A 70 3.69 0.01 -5.13
CA MET A 70 2.62 -0.96 -4.98
C MET A 70 1.46 -0.46 -4.10
N GLU A 71 1.70 0.47 -3.17
CA GLU A 71 0.62 1.09 -2.37
C GLU A 71 -0.29 2.00 -3.19
N GLU A 72 0.23 2.52 -4.32
CA GLU A 72 -0.44 3.48 -5.19
C GLU A 72 -1.42 2.84 -6.19
N TRP A 73 -1.56 1.51 -6.21
CA TRP A 73 -2.51 0.87 -7.13
C TRP A 73 -3.93 1.34 -6.86
N HIS A 74 -4.58 1.87 -7.89
CA HIS A 74 -5.93 2.42 -7.76
C HIS A 74 -6.74 2.31 -9.06
N VAL A 75 -8.06 2.37 -8.92
CA VAL A 75 -8.99 2.32 -10.05
C VAL A 75 -9.29 3.73 -10.52
N VAL A 76 -8.99 4.01 -11.79
CA VAL A 76 -9.40 5.24 -12.48
C VAL A 76 -10.51 4.94 -13.49
N ARG A 77 -11.22 6.00 -13.91
CA ARG A 77 -12.27 5.92 -14.92
C ARG A 77 -11.77 6.50 -16.22
N VAL A 78 -11.92 5.72 -17.29
CA VAL A 78 -11.60 6.17 -18.65
C VAL A 78 -12.86 6.17 -19.49
N ALA A 79 -13.06 7.25 -20.25
CA ALA A 79 -14.17 7.37 -21.18
C ALA A 79 -14.16 6.23 -22.21
N ASN A 80 -15.32 5.63 -22.44
CA ASN A 80 -15.48 4.66 -23.51
C ASN A 80 -15.52 5.39 -24.85
N LYS A 81 -14.60 5.04 -25.76
CA LYS A 81 -14.50 5.68 -27.08
C LYS A 81 -15.53 5.15 -28.08
N TRP A 82 -16.11 3.99 -27.80
CA TRP A 82 -16.94 3.23 -28.75
C TRP A 82 -18.41 3.19 -28.39
N ARG A 83 -18.76 3.49 -27.12
CA ARG A 83 -20.15 3.58 -26.66
C ARG A 83 -20.34 4.78 -25.76
N SER A 84 -21.46 5.45 -25.98
CA SER A 84 -21.97 6.53 -25.16
C SER A 84 -22.58 6.03 -23.85
N ALA A 85 -22.90 6.96 -22.94
CA ALA A 85 -23.59 6.62 -21.69
C ALA A 85 -25.02 6.12 -21.96
N GLU A 86 -25.68 6.65 -22.98
CA GLU A 86 -27.04 6.29 -23.38
C GLU A 86 -27.13 4.87 -23.96
N GLU A 87 -26.07 4.39 -24.60
CA GLU A 87 -25.98 3.04 -25.17
C GLU A 87 -25.64 1.95 -24.13
N CYS A 88 -25.19 2.36 -22.94
CA CYS A 88 -24.77 1.48 -21.84
C CYS A 88 -25.43 1.85 -20.50
N PRO A 89 -26.77 2.03 -20.43
CA PRO A 89 -27.42 2.50 -19.20
C PRO A 89 -27.36 1.48 -18.06
N ASN A 90 -27.14 0.20 -18.39
CA ASN A 90 -27.05 -0.90 -17.42
C ASN A 90 -25.64 -1.08 -16.84
N HIS A 91 -24.66 -0.28 -17.28
CA HIS A 91 -23.33 -0.33 -16.67
C HIS A 91 -23.36 0.38 -15.31
N PRO A 92 -22.56 -0.05 -14.33
CA PRO A 92 -22.43 0.63 -13.03
C PRO A 92 -22.02 2.09 -13.17
N VAL A 93 -21.18 2.41 -14.15
CA VAL A 93 -20.81 3.79 -14.52
C VAL A 93 -20.88 3.95 -16.05
N PRO A 94 -22.07 4.30 -16.60
CA PRO A 94 -22.30 4.40 -18.04
C PRO A 94 -21.30 5.32 -18.75
N GLY A 95 -20.90 4.94 -19.97
CA GLY A 95 -19.98 5.72 -20.81
C GLY A 95 -18.50 5.70 -20.36
N THR A 96 -18.17 4.95 -19.31
CA THR A 96 -16.77 4.77 -18.84
C THR A 96 -16.45 3.30 -18.63
N HIS A 97 -15.18 2.98 -18.41
CA HIS A 97 -14.73 1.65 -17.96
C HIS A 97 -13.63 1.81 -16.89
N PRO A 98 -13.47 0.83 -15.98
CA PRO A 98 -12.42 0.86 -14.99
C PRO A 98 -11.06 0.54 -15.62
N VAL A 99 -10.02 1.26 -15.17
CA VAL A 99 -8.62 0.96 -15.47
C VAL A 99 -7.88 0.91 -14.13
N VAL A 100 -7.06 -0.11 -13.93
CA VAL A 100 -6.20 -0.19 -12.74
C VAL A 100 -4.84 0.37 -13.09
N VAL A 101 -4.50 1.49 -12.45
CA VAL A 101 -3.20 2.16 -12.56
C VAL A 101 -2.28 1.53 -11.52
N THR A 102 -1.09 1.11 -11.94
CA THR A 102 -0.12 0.36 -11.12
C THR A 102 1.16 1.13 -10.82
N GLY A 103 1.25 2.40 -11.22
CA GLY A 103 2.43 3.25 -11.01
C GLY A 103 2.04 4.73 -10.83
N SER A 104 3.04 5.57 -10.60
CA SER A 104 2.88 6.99 -10.22
C SER A 104 2.42 7.94 -11.35
N HIS A 105 2.26 7.43 -12.57
CA HIS A 105 1.76 8.18 -13.71
C HIS A 105 0.40 7.65 -14.17
N ASP A 106 -0.52 8.56 -14.51
CA ASP A 106 -1.87 8.26 -15.01
C ASP A 106 -1.91 7.62 -16.42
N GLY A 107 -0.78 7.09 -16.89
CA GLY A 107 -0.60 6.52 -18.23
C GLY A 107 -0.42 5.00 -18.19
N GLY A 108 -1.34 4.29 -18.84
CA GLY A 108 -1.30 2.82 -18.91
C GLY A 108 -2.13 2.15 -17.81
N GLY A 109 -1.98 0.83 -17.66
CA GLY A 109 -2.69 0.06 -16.64
C GLY A 109 -3.46 -1.14 -17.17
N TRP A 110 -3.89 -1.99 -16.23
CA TRP A 110 -4.74 -3.13 -16.54
C TRP A 110 -6.14 -2.66 -16.95
N ARG A 111 -6.66 -3.25 -18.03
CA ARG A 111 -8.00 -3.00 -18.57
C ARG A 111 -8.51 -4.25 -19.26
N VAL A 112 -9.82 -4.37 -19.36
CA VAL A 112 -10.49 -5.42 -20.12
C VAL A 112 -11.05 -4.90 -21.45
N PRO A 113 -11.20 -5.76 -22.46
CA PRO A 113 -11.89 -5.42 -23.70
C PRO A 113 -13.31 -4.90 -23.45
N GLY A 114 -13.74 -3.91 -24.23
CA GLY A 114 -15.08 -3.32 -24.09
C GLY A 114 -16.21 -4.35 -24.21
N VAL A 115 -16.05 -5.33 -25.10
CA VAL A 115 -17.01 -6.45 -25.25
C VAL A 115 -17.17 -7.28 -23.96
N GLU A 116 -16.10 -7.46 -23.19
CA GLU A 116 -16.15 -8.22 -21.93
C GLU A 116 -16.82 -7.39 -20.82
N TYR A 117 -16.56 -6.07 -20.81
CA TYR A 117 -17.24 -5.15 -19.91
C TYR A 117 -18.74 -5.08 -20.20
N ASP A 118 -19.14 -5.01 -21.48
CA ASP A 118 -20.55 -4.99 -21.87
C ASP A 118 -21.30 -6.28 -21.45
N MET A 119 -20.62 -7.42 -21.42
CA MET A 119 -21.22 -8.71 -21.04
C MET A 119 -21.41 -8.84 -19.53
N THR A 120 -20.43 -8.42 -18.73
CA THR A 120 -20.44 -8.63 -17.27
C THR A 120 -19.87 -7.44 -16.50
N PRO A 121 -20.53 -6.27 -16.53
CA PRO A 121 -19.92 -5.04 -16.06
C PRO A 121 -19.64 -5.08 -14.55
N ASP A 122 -20.55 -5.61 -13.73
CA ASP A 122 -20.35 -5.73 -12.28
C ASP A 122 -19.16 -6.62 -11.89
N ARG A 123 -18.93 -7.70 -12.65
CA ARG A 123 -17.81 -8.61 -12.39
C ARG A 123 -16.48 -7.94 -12.69
N VAL A 124 -16.42 -7.21 -13.80
CA VAL A 124 -15.24 -6.42 -14.18
C VAL A 124 -14.96 -5.32 -13.15
N GLU A 125 -15.99 -4.64 -12.66
CA GLU A 125 -15.83 -3.64 -11.59
C GLU A 125 -15.24 -4.25 -10.32
N LEU A 126 -15.74 -5.41 -9.90
CA LEU A 126 -15.20 -6.13 -8.75
C LEU A 126 -13.76 -6.57 -9.00
N GLN A 127 -13.47 -7.11 -10.17
CA GLN A 127 -12.13 -7.53 -10.56
C GLN A 127 -11.13 -6.37 -10.50
N ALA A 128 -11.50 -5.20 -11.03
CA ALA A 128 -10.65 -4.01 -10.96
C ALA A 128 -10.32 -3.61 -9.51
N LYS A 129 -11.30 -3.67 -8.61
CA LYS A 129 -11.10 -3.39 -7.17
C LYS A 129 -10.21 -4.44 -6.51
N VAL A 130 -10.39 -5.72 -6.83
CA VAL A 130 -9.55 -6.82 -6.32
C VAL A 130 -8.11 -6.65 -6.78
N ILE A 131 -7.89 -6.36 -8.07
CA ILE A 131 -6.55 -6.13 -8.62
C ILE A 131 -5.90 -4.92 -7.93
N ALA A 132 -6.61 -3.79 -7.80
CA ALA A 132 -6.08 -2.60 -7.12
C ALA A 132 -5.71 -2.87 -5.64
N ALA A 133 -6.41 -3.79 -4.97
CA ALA A 133 -6.11 -4.19 -3.61
C ALA A 133 -5.06 -5.33 -3.51
N ALA A 134 -4.68 -5.94 -4.63
CA ALA A 134 -3.84 -7.14 -4.65
C ALA A 134 -2.49 -6.95 -3.94
N PRO A 135 -1.77 -5.82 -4.08
CA PRO A 135 -0.51 -5.66 -3.37
C PRO A 135 -0.71 -5.69 -1.86
N LYS A 136 -1.73 -4.97 -1.35
CA LYS A 136 -2.11 -4.98 0.07
C LYS A 136 -2.45 -6.38 0.56
N MET A 137 -3.15 -7.17 -0.25
CA MET A 137 -3.44 -8.58 0.07
C MET A 137 -2.15 -9.41 0.17
N MET A 138 -1.21 -9.25 -0.77
CA MET A 138 0.07 -9.97 -0.77
C MET A 138 0.87 -9.72 0.50
N VAL A 139 0.93 -8.47 0.97
CA VAL A 139 1.64 -8.15 2.21
C VAL A 139 0.96 -8.75 3.43
N LEU A 140 -0.38 -8.76 3.47
CA LEU A 140 -1.09 -9.43 4.56
C LEU A 140 -0.84 -10.94 4.57
N LEU A 141 -0.83 -11.59 3.40
CA LEU A 141 -0.54 -13.02 3.26
C LEU A 141 0.89 -13.34 3.71
N ASN A 142 1.87 -12.54 3.26
CA ASN A 142 3.27 -12.70 3.67
C ASN A 142 3.45 -12.57 5.19
N ARG A 143 2.86 -11.54 5.81
CA ARG A 143 2.92 -11.38 7.26
C ARG A 143 2.31 -12.55 8.02
N LEU A 144 1.18 -13.08 7.52
CA LEU A 144 0.53 -14.23 8.15
C LEU A 144 1.44 -15.47 8.07
N ALA A 145 2.02 -15.74 6.90
CA ALA A 145 2.96 -16.83 6.69
C ALA A 145 4.21 -16.68 7.55
N ASP A 146 4.81 -15.49 7.59
CA ASP A 146 6.00 -15.18 8.40
C ASP A 146 5.72 -15.30 9.89
N TYR A 147 4.61 -14.76 10.37
CA TYR A 147 4.24 -14.86 11.78
C TYR A 147 4.10 -16.32 12.21
N ALA A 148 3.45 -17.14 11.37
CA ALA A 148 3.29 -18.56 11.62
C ALA A 148 4.61 -19.34 11.58
N ARG A 149 5.54 -18.99 10.68
CA ARG A 149 6.89 -19.58 10.64
C ARG A 149 7.69 -19.33 11.92
N HIS A 150 7.55 -18.14 12.51
CA HIS A 150 8.34 -17.74 13.68
C HIS A 150 7.67 -18.07 15.03
N ASN A 151 6.37 -18.39 15.03
CA ASN A 151 5.61 -18.70 16.25
C ASN A 151 4.73 -19.97 16.11
N PRO A 152 5.26 -21.08 15.57
CA PRO A 152 4.45 -22.24 15.22
C PRO A 152 3.77 -22.91 16.42
N GLU A 153 4.38 -22.84 17.61
CA GLU A 153 3.85 -23.40 18.85
C GLU A 153 2.73 -22.55 19.49
N ASN A 154 2.57 -21.31 19.06
CA ASN A 154 1.62 -20.35 19.63
C ASN A 154 0.34 -20.20 18.79
N LEU A 155 0.21 -20.97 17.71
CA LEU A 155 -0.92 -20.88 16.78
C LEU A 155 -1.76 -22.17 16.76
N PRO A 156 -3.10 -22.06 16.73
CA PRO A 156 -3.97 -23.21 16.47
C PRO A 156 -3.69 -23.86 15.11
N ASP A 157 -3.92 -25.17 15.00
CA ASP A 157 -3.69 -25.95 13.77
C ASP A 157 -4.45 -25.42 12.55
N ASP A 158 -5.69 -24.94 12.74
CA ASP A 158 -6.48 -24.34 11.67
C ASP A 158 -5.83 -23.06 11.12
N VAL A 159 -5.22 -22.25 11.98
CA VAL A 159 -4.51 -21.02 11.59
C VAL A 159 -3.19 -21.37 10.90
N MET A 160 -2.49 -22.40 11.38
CA MET A 160 -1.29 -22.93 10.71
C MET A 160 -1.59 -23.44 9.30
N THR A 161 -2.76 -24.04 9.10
CA THR A 161 -3.20 -24.48 7.76
C THR A 161 -3.42 -23.29 6.84
N LEU A 162 -4.14 -22.26 7.29
CA LEU A 162 -4.34 -21.03 6.52
C LEU A 162 -3.03 -20.31 6.20
N ALA A 163 -2.06 -20.31 7.11
CA ALA A 163 -0.76 -19.70 6.89
C ALA A 163 0.06 -20.44 5.82
N ARG A 164 -0.04 -21.79 5.75
CA ARG A 164 0.57 -22.58 4.67
C ARG A 164 -0.08 -22.31 3.33
N ASP A 165 -1.40 -22.18 3.29
CA ASP A 165 -2.12 -21.82 2.06
C ASP A 165 -1.72 -20.43 1.58
N ALA A 166 -1.58 -19.47 2.50
CA ALA A 166 -1.09 -18.12 2.20
C ALA A 166 0.33 -18.16 1.60
N ASP A 167 1.26 -18.91 2.21
CA ASP A 167 2.62 -19.09 1.72
C ASP A 167 2.67 -19.74 0.33
N GLY A 168 1.78 -20.71 0.08
CA GLY A 168 1.63 -21.35 -1.23
C GLY A 168 1.14 -20.38 -2.31
N ILE A 169 0.16 -19.52 -2.00
CA ILE A 169 -0.31 -18.48 -2.92
C ILE A 169 0.81 -17.50 -3.24
N VAL A 170 1.51 -16.99 -2.22
CA VAL A 170 2.63 -16.05 -2.42
C VAL A 170 3.70 -16.68 -3.31
N SER A 171 4.12 -17.91 -3.00
CA SER A 171 5.16 -18.63 -3.75
C SER A 171 4.76 -18.85 -5.21
N SER A 172 3.46 -19.10 -5.48
CA SER A 172 2.97 -19.28 -6.84
C SER A 172 3.04 -18.00 -7.69
N ILE A 173 2.95 -16.83 -7.05
CA ILE A 173 2.97 -15.52 -7.73
C ILE A 173 4.42 -15.03 -7.89
N MET A 174 5.25 -15.17 -6.85
CA MET A 174 6.61 -14.64 -6.84
C MET A 174 7.65 -15.59 -7.48
N GLY A 175 7.30 -16.86 -7.67
CA GLY A 175 8.25 -17.90 -8.07
C GLY A 175 9.07 -18.44 -6.89
N PRO A 176 9.90 -19.47 -7.09
CA PRO A 176 10.78 -19.98 -6.04
C PRO A 176 11.77 -18.89 -5.62
N ALA A 177 11.99 -18.74 -4.31
CA ALA A 177 13.07 -17.93 -3.79
C ALA A 177 14.41 -18.55 -4.24
N GLU A 178 15.23 -17.80 -4.98
CA GLU A 178 16.62 -18.18 -5.31
C GLU A 178 17.52 -18.17 -4.07
#